data_AF-A0A0C9ZGH0-F1
#
_entry.id   AF-A0A0C9ZGH0-F1
#
_cell.length_a   1.000
_cell.length_b   1.000
_cell.length_c   1.000
_cell.angle_alpha   90.00
_cell.angle_beta   90.00
_cell.angle_gamma   90.00
#
_symmetry.space_group_name_H-M   'P 1'
#
loop_
_entity.id
_entity.type
_entity.pdbx_description
1 polymer ?
#
loop_
_entity_poly.entity_id
_entity_poly.type
_entity_poly.pdbx_seq_one_letter_code
_entity_poly.pdbx_strand_id
1 'polypeptide(L)'
;MGQLLSKGTIWAKAELLCRRKPGCKWVIQFLCWHPDITLGKPAALDPQCCQSFNWTVVEHYFKLLQKVIEEKEIPWENIYNMDEKGCQQGGGWKSSPEKYFIP
;
A
#
# COMPACT_ATOMS: atom_id res chain seq x y z
N MET A 1 13.36 -7.23 -1.89
CA MET A 1 12.37 -6.42 -1.15
C MET A 1 12.17 -7.04 0.23
N GLY A 2 12.21 -6.25 1.30
CA GLY A 2 12.07 -6.75 2.67
C GLY A 2 10.64 -7.20 2.95
N GLN A 3 10.46 -8.42 3.44
CA GLN A 3 9.15 -8.92 3.85
C GLN A 3 8.68 -8.18 5.11
N LEU A 4 7.49 -7.57 5.01
CA LEU A 4 6.81 -6.91 6.13
C LEU A 4 6.64 -7.87 7.30
N LEU A 5 6.94 -7.40 8.50
CA LEU A 5 6.78 -8.15 9.73
C LEU A 5 5.38 -7.93 10.28
N SER A 6 4.68 -9.00 10.61
CA SER A 6 3.44 -8.98 11.39
C SER A 6 3.67 -9.65 12.73
N LYS A 7 2.67 -9.60 13.62
CA LYS A 7 2.73 -10.31 14.90
C LYS A 7 2.94 -11.82 14.73
N GLY A 8 2.46 -12.40 13.63
CA GLY A 8 2.63 -13.83 13.34
C GLY A 8 4.02 -14.18 12.80
N THR A 9 4.63 -13.28 12.02
CA THR A 9 5.89 -13.56 11.32
C THR A 9 7.14 -13.10 12.09
N ILE A 10 7.01 -12.12 12.99
CA ILE A 10 8.15 -11.63 13.81
C ILE A 10 8.75 -12.73 14.69
N TRP A 11 7.92 -13.67 15.14
CA TRP A 11 8.35 -14.77 16.00
C TRP A 11 9.43 -15.62 15.35
N ALA A 12 9.26 -15.98 14.08
CA ALA A 12 10.23 -16.78 13.33
C ALA A 12 11.55 -16.01 13.10
N LYS A 13 11.47 -14.70 12.84
CA LYS A 13 12.68 -13.88 12.73
C LYS A 13 13.41 -13.74 14.07
N ALA A 14 12.69 -13.58 15.18
CA ALA A 14 13.27 -13.53 16.51
C ALA A 14 13.96 -14.85 16.88
N GLU A 15 13.36 -16.00 16.54
CA GLU A 15 13.98 -17.32 16.73
C GLU A 15 15.29 -17.46 15.95
N LEU A 16 15.31 -17.04 14.69
CA LEU A 16 16.50 -17.08 13.84
C LEU A 16 17.64 -16.21 14.40
N LEU A 17 17.32 -15.01 14.87
CA LEU A 17 18.31 -14.06 15.40
C LEU A 17 18.84 -14.48 16.78
N CYS A 18 17.96 -14.87 17.68
CA CYS A 18 18.32 -15.21 19.06
C CYS A 18 18.76 -16.67 19.22
N ARG A 19 18.60 -17.51 18.19
CA ARG A 19 18.81 -18.97 18.20
C ARG A 19 18.08 -19.68 19.35
N ARG A 20 16.96 -19.10 19.79
CA ARG A 20 16.14 -19.59 20.89
C ARG A 20 14.69 -19.37 20.54
N LYS A 21 13.87 -20.37 20.83
CA LYS A 21 12.44 -20.36 20.58
C LYS A 21 11.75 -19.34 21.50
N PRO A 22 11.17 -18.25 20.99
CA PRO A 22 10.45 -17.29 21.83
C PRO A 22 9.20 -17.92 22.42
N GLY A 23 8.85 -17.55 23.65
CA GLY A 23 7.59 -18.00 24.28
C GLY A 23 6.36 -17.46 23.54
N CYS A 24 5.21 -18.11 23.72
CA CYS A 24 3.96 -17.71 23.05
C CYS A 24 3.50 -16.28 23.39
N LYS A 25 3.90 -15.75 24.55
CA LYS A 25 3.59 -14.38 25.01
C LYS A 25 4.65 -13.34 24.61
N TRP A 26 5.75 -13.76 23.98
CA TRP A 26 6.90 -12.90 23.74
C TRP A 26 6.55 -11.67 22.91
N VAL A 27 5.79 -11.83 21.82
CA VAL A 27 5.42 -10.69 20.94
C VAL A 27 4.57 -9.65 21.68
N ILE A 28 3.68 -10.09 22.57
CA ILE A 28 2.85 -9.20 23.37
C ILE A 28 3.72 -8.43 24.37
N GLN A 29 4.60 -9.13 25.08
CA GLN A 29 5.52 -8.50 26.05
C GLN A 29 6.49 -7.54 25.38
N PHE A 30 7.01 -7.90 24.21
CA PHE A 30 7.89 -7.05 23.40
C PHE A 30 7.21 -5.73 23.05
N LEU A 31 5.97 -5.77 22.55
CA LEU A 31 5.20 -4.55 22.25
C LEU A 31 4.83 -3.75 23.51
N CYS A 32 4.63 -4.40 24.66
CA CYS A 32 4.41 -3.70 25.92
C CYS A 32 5.67 -2.97 26.42
N TRP A 33 6.85 -3.51 26.16
CA TRP A 33 8.13 -2.92 26.57
C TRP A 33 8.62 -1.84 25.59
N HIS A 34 8.16 -1.87 24.34
CA HIS A 34 8.53 -0.93 23.29
C HIS A 34 7.30 -0.17 22.77
N PRO A 35 6.77 0.81 23.55
CA PRO A 35 5.59 1.58 23.16
C PRO A 35 5.84 2.53 21.98
N ASP A 36 7.11 2.77 21.66
CA ASP A 36 7.58 3.51 20.48
C ASP A 36 7.31 2.77 19.16
N ILE A 37 7.16 1.45 19.21
CA ILE A 37 6.89 0.63 18.04
C ILE A 37 5.41 0.66 17.70
N THR A 38 5.09 1.16 16.50
CA THR A 38 3.71 1.21 16.03
C THR A 38 3.41 0.11 15.02
N LEU A 39 2.19 -0.43 15.12
CA LEU A 39 1.65 -1.38 14.16
C LEU A 39 0.58 -0.68 13.34
N GLY A 40 0.74 -0.70 12.02
CA GLY A 40 -0.25 -0.14 11.12
C GLY A 40 -0.56 -1.05 9.95
N LYS A 41 -1.48 -0.58 9.12
CA LYS A 41 -1.83 -1.22 7.87
C LYS A 41 -1.18 -0.38 6.77
N PRO A 42 -0.09 -0.84 6.12
CA PRO A 42 0.36 -0.18 4.92
C PRO A 42 -0.80 -0.22 3.94
N ALA A 43 -1.17 0.94 3.39
CA ALA A 43 -2.12 0.98 2.29
C ALA A 43 -1.48 0.20 1.14
N ALA A 44 -2.04 -0.96 0.83
CA ALA A 44 -1.65 -1.67 -0.39
C ALA A 44 -2.06 -0.76 -1.54
N LEU A 45 -1.08 -0.18 -2.24
CA LEU A 45 -1.33 0.31 -3.58
C LEU A 45 -1.82 -0.89 -4.39
N ASP A 46 -2.91 -0.68 -5.13
CA ASP A 46 -3.39 -1.70 -6.05
C ASP A 46 -2.22 -2.12 -6.96
N PRO A 47 -1.93 -3.43 -7.13
CA PRO A 47 -0.79 -3.89 -7.92
C PRO A 47 -0.79 -3.34 -9.34
N GLN A 48 -1.97 -3.12 -9.92
CA GLN A 48 -2.13 -2.54 -11.25
C GLN A 48 -1.76 -1.05 -11.25
N CYS A 49 -2.16 -0.30 -10.20
CA CYS A 49 -1.67 1.06 -9.99
C CYS A 49 -0.14 1.09 -9.83
N CYS A 50 0.43 0.22 -8.98
CA CYS A 50 1.88 0.10 -8.78
C CYS A 50 2.65 -0.17 -10.08
N GLN A 51 2.14 -1.06 -10.94
CA GLN A 51 2.74 -1.36 -12.24
C GLN A 51 2.58 -0.22 -13.25
N SER A 52 1.49 0.55 -13.13
CA SER A 52 1.18 1.66 -14.03
C SER A 52 1.97 2.93 -13.72
N PHE A 53 2.61 3.05 -12.55
CA PHE A 53 3.55 4.13 -12.21
C PHE A 53 4.93 3.99 -12.90
N ASN A 54 4.97 3.43 -14.10
CA ASN A 54 6.17 3.45 -14.94
C ASN A 54 6.25 4.80 -15.65
N TRP A 55 7.40 5.49 -15.53
CA TRP A 55 7.64 6.78 -16.19
C TRP A 55 7.21 6.79 -17.65
N THR A 56 7.59 5.76 -18.42
CA THR A 56 7.28 5.68 -19.86
C THR A 56 5.77 5.62 -20.11
N VAL A 57 5.04 4.89 -19.27
CA VAL A 57 3.58 4.74 -19.39
C VAL A 57 2.87 6.05 -19.03
N VAL A 58 3.32 6.68 -17.95
CA VAL A 58 2.78 7.97 -17.48
C VAL A 58 3.06 9.08 -18.50
N GLU A 59 4.29 9.17 -19.01
CA GLU A 59 4.66 10.15 -20.03
C GLU A 59 3.87 9.96 -21.33
N HIS A 60 3.74 8.72 -21.79
CA HIS A 60 2.95 8.41 -22.99
C HIS A 60 1.47 8.78 -22.81
N TYR A 61 0.89 8.51 -21.64
CA TYR A 61 -0.47 8.92 -21.31
C TYR A 61 -0.64 10.44 -21.41
N PHE A 62 0.23 11.24 -20.78
CA PHE A 62 0.13 12.69 -20.83
C PHE A 62 0.35 13.27 -22.23
N LYS A 63 1.23 12.68 -23.04
CA LYS A 63 1.42 13.06 -24.45
C LYS A 63 0.14 12.84 -25.27
N LEU A 64 -0.54 11.70 -25.09
CA LEU A 64 -1.81 11.43 -25.77
C LEU A 64 -2.92 12.37 -25.29
N LEU A 65 -3.00 12.60 -23.97
CA LEU A 65 -3.99 13.51 -23.39
C LEU A 65 -3.83 14.93 -23.94
N GLN A 66 -2.61 15.45 -23.96
CA GLN A 66 -2.30 16.77 -24.50
C GLN A 66 -2.72 16.87 -25.98
N LYS A 67 -2.36 15.87 -26.78
CA LYS A 67 -2.73 15.82 -28.21
C LYS A 67 -4.25 15.90 -28.41
N VAL A 68 -5.03 15.18 -27.61
CA VAL A 68 -6.50 15.20 -27.70
C VAL A 68 -7.07 16.55 -27.29
N ILE A 69 -6.54 17.17 -26.23
CA ILE A 69 -6.97 18.50 -25.77
C ILE A 69 -6.75 19.54 -26.88
N GLU A 70 -5.58 19.51 -27.51
CA GLU A 70 -5.22 20.40 -28.62
C GLU A 70 -6.07 20.15 -29.87
N GLU A 71 -6.22 18.89 -30.31
CA GLU A 71 -7.01 18.53 -31.50
C GLU A 71 -8.51 18.85 -31.38
N LYS A 72 -9.03 18.86 -30.16
CA LYS A 72 -10.45 19.08 -29.88
C LYS A 72 -10.73 20.47 -29.30
N GLU A 73 -9.70 21.31 -29.18
CA GLU A 73 -9.78 22.66 -28.61
C GLU A 73 -10.52 22.68 -27.26
N ILE A 74 -10.26 21.68 -26.41
CA ILE A 74 -10.96 21.54 -25.13
C ILE A 74 -10.48 22.63 -24.18
N PRO A 75 -11.35 23.54 -23.72
CA PRO A 75 -10.96 24.55 -22.76
C PRO A 75 -10.63 23.89 -21.42
N TRP A 76 -9.68 24.49 -20.69
CA TRP A 76 -9.18 23.94 -19.42
C TRP A 76 -10.29 23.73 -18.38
N GLU A 77 -11.32 24.58 -18.43
CA GLU A 77 -12.54 24.52 -17.60
C GLU A 77 -13.35 23.23 -17.79
N ASN A 78 -13.20 22.56 -18.93
CA ASN A 78 -13.91 21.32 -19.28
C ASN A 78 -13.08 20.06 -19.07
N ILE A 79 -11.94 20.16 -18.38
CA ILE A 79 -11.11 19.01 -18.03
C ILE A 79 -11.42 18.63 -16.60
N TYR A 80 -12.17 17.53 -16.47
CA TYR A 80 -12.62 17.00 -15.20
C TYR A 80 -11.74 15.81 -14.80
N ASN A 81 -11.29 15.78 -13.55
CA ASN A 81 -10.68 14.58 -13.00
C ASN A 81 -11.79 13.56 -12.71
N MET A 82 -11.81 12.45 -13.45
CA MET A 82 -12.83 11.39 -13.35
C MET A 82 -12.37 10.20 -12.50
N ASP A 83 -11.27 10.34 -11.75
CA ASP A 83 -10.67 9.23 -10.99
C ASP A 83 -11.36 8.92 -9.65
N GLU A 84 -12.14 9.85 -9.07
CA GLU A 84 -12.57 9.75 -7.67
C GLU A 84 -14.01 9.27 -7.44
N LYS A 85 -14.80 8.96 -8.47
CA LYS A 85 -16.13 8.37 -8.30
C LYS A 85 -16.29 7.06 -9.04
N GLY A 86 -15.75 6.01 -8.44
CA GLY A 86 -16.13 4.63 -8.77
C GLY A 86 -17.65 4.46 -8.59
N CYS A 87 -18.33 4.03 -9.65
CA CYS A 87 -19.64 3.39 -9.52
C CYS A 87 -19.43 2.11 -8.70
N GLN A 88 -19.50 2.22 -7.38
CA GLN A 88 -19.25 1.11 -6.46
C GLN A 88 -20.44 0.14 -6.52
N GLN A 89 -20.40 -0.77 -7.50
CA GLN A 89 -21.41 -1.83 -7.68
C GLN A 89 -21.17 -2.97 -6.68
N GLY A 90 -21.24 -2.67 -5.39
CA GLY A 90 -21.27 -3.65 -4.30
C GLY A 90 -19.95 -4.34 -3.96
N GLY A 91 -19.80 -4.78 -2.71
CA GLY A 91 -18.61 -5.47 -2.20
C GLY A 91 -17.62 -4.52 -1.52
N GLY A 92 -17.93 -4.06 -0.31
CA GLY A 92 -16.99 -3.30 0.50
C GLY A 92 -15.65 -4.03 0.66
N TRP A 93 -14.56 -3.28 0.65
CA TRP A 93 -13.21 -3.83 0.77
C TRP A 93 -13.05 -4.51 2.14
N LYS A 94 -13.00 -5.84 2.17
CA LYS A 94 -12.67 -6.60 3.37
C LYS A 94 -11.17 -6.48 3.63
N SER A 95 -10.77 -5.40 4.30
CA SER A 95 -9.37 -5.26 4.73
C SER A 95 -9.01 -6.38 5.70
N SER A 96 -7.87 -7.03 5.49
CA SER A 96 -7.33 -7.97 6.48
C SER A 96 -7.19 -7.27 7.83
N PRO A 97 -7.54 -7.93 8.96
CA PRO A 97 -7.29 -7.36 10.29
C PRO A 97 -5.80 -7.34 10.65
N GLU A 98 -4.93 -7.99 9.83
CA GLU A 98 -3.50 -8.07 10.09
C GLU A 98 -2.84 -6.69 10.03
N LYS A 99 -1.96 -6.44 11.01
CA LYS A 99 -1.16 -5.22 11.12
C LYS A 99 0.31 -5.59 11.07
N TYR A 100 1.10 -4.71 10.46
CA TYR A 100 2.53 -4.87 10.28
C TYR A 100 3.30 -3.83 11.08
N PHE A 101 4.53 -4.16 11.44
CA PHE A 101 5.50 -3.23 12.02
C PHE A 101 5.84 -2.17 10.97
N ILE A 102 5.57 -0.90 11.28
CA ILE A 102 5.86 0.24 10.40
C ILE A 102 7.13 0.94 10.94
N PRO A 103 8.08 1.28 10.06
CA PRO A 103 9.28 2.04 10.43
C PRO A 103 8.97 3.48 10.86
#